data_AF-N6WSN6-F1
#
_entry.id   AF-N6WSN6-F1
#
_cell.length_a   1.000
_cell.length_b   1.000
_cell.length_c   1.000
_cell.angle_alpha   90.00
_cell.angle_beta   90.00
_cell.angle_gamma   90.00
#
_symmetry.space_group_name_H-M   'P 1'
#
loop_
_entity.id
_entity.type
_entity.pdbx_description
1 polymer ?
#
loop_
_entity_poly.entity_id
_entity_poly.type
_entity_poly.pdbx_seq_one_letter_code
_entity_poly.pdbx_strand_id
1 'polypeptide(L)'
;MSNLVYRFVLLLVLSVSIVMPAHAGSLGSHEEFVYLDQQARLITLEGMKARHDGLNASLTQSELMKIDEATREEIIALFAEHGVTPSQHAAYGSRHAEEIEQWLENHPSWNVIYDDLQREFDSLSAAMR
;
A
#
# COMPACT_ATOMS: atom_id res chain seq x y z
N MET A 1 -7.38 -64.98 12.60
CA MET A 1 -6.98 -64.85 11.18
C MET A 1 -7.67 -63.61 10.65
N SER A 2 -6.92 -62.51 10.57
CA SER A 2 -6.50 -61.93 9.28
C SER A 2 -7.69 -61.21 8.62
N ASN A 3 -7.82 -59.91 8.84
CA ASN A 3 -7.18 -58.83 8.07
C ASN A 3 -8.12 -58.31 6.97
N LEU A 4 -8.13 -56.98 6.82
CA LEU A 4 -8.37 -56.26 5.56
C LEU A 4 -9.83 -56.35 5.04
N VAL A 5 -10.58 -55.32 4.64
CA VAL A 5 -10.42 -53.92 4.20
C VAL A 5 -11.89 -53.41 4.27
N TYR A 6 -12.26 -52.25 4.80
CA TYR A 6 -12.30 -50.99 4.06
C TYR A 6 -12.67 -49.86 5.02
N ARG A 7 -11.70 -48.96 5.17
CA ARG A 7 -11.88 -47.55 5.54
C ARG A 7 -12.86 -46.91 4.56
N PHE A 8 -13.79 -46.11 5.05
CA PHE A 8 -14.07 -44.72 4.63
C PHE A 8 -15.40 -44.27 5.26
N VAL A 9 -15.51 -42.96 5.40
CA VAL A 9 -16.70 -42.15 5.75
C VAL A 9 -16.79 -41.75 7.23
N LEU A 10 -16.13 -40.65 7.62
CA LEU A 10 -16.63 -39.25 7.59
C LEU A 10 -17.53 -38.95 8.79
N LEU A 11 -16.98 -38.32 9.83
CA LEU A 11 -17.77 -37.40 10.65
C LEU A 11 -16.89 -36.19 10.98
N LEU A 12 -17.10 -35.23 10.09
CA LEU A 12 -16.58 -33.88 10.00
C LEU A 12 -17.03 -33.12 11.26
N VAL A 13 -16.12 -32.85 12.19
CA VAL A 13 -16.35 -31.86 13.24
C VAL A 13 -16.30 -30.50 12.56
N LEU A 14 -17.47 -29.86 12.46
CA LEU A 14 -17.61 -28.46 12.05
C LEU A 14 -16.80 -27.57 13.01
N SER A 15 -15.58 -27.23 12.63
CA SER A 15 -14.97 -25.97 13.04
C SER A 15 -15.62 -24.87 12.20
N VAL A 16 -16.72 -24.29 12.70
CA VAL A 16 -17.20 -22.99 12.22
C VAL A 16 -16.19 -21.95 12.71
N SER A 17 -15.07 -21.83 12.00
CA SER A 17 -14.30 -20.61 12.03
C SER A 17 -15.13 -19.59 11.26
N ILE A 18 -15.74 -18.65 11.99
CA ILE A 18 -16.26 -17.43 11.39
C ILE A 18 -15.04 -16.72 10.80
N VAL A 19 -14.75 -17.00 9.53
CA VAL A 19 -13.94 -16.12 8.70
C VAL A 19 -14.78 -14.86 8.61
N MET A 20 -14.49 -13.87 9.44
CA MET A 20 -15.02 -12.54 9.20
C MET A 20 -14.59 -12.18 7.78
N PRO A 21 -15.52 -11.88 6.86
CA PRO A 21 -15.12 -11.25 5.63
C PRO A 21 -14.50 -9.92 6.06
N ALA A 22 -13.19 -9.80 5.91
CA ALA A 22 -12.59 -8.51 5.68
C ALA A 22 -13.43 -7.93 4.54
N HIS A 23 -14.27 -6.95 4.85
CA HIS A 23 -14.97 -6.21 3.82
C HIS A 23 -13.85 -5.52 3.07
N ALA A 24 -13.40 -6.16 2.00
CA ALA A 24 -12.53 -5.57 1.02
C ALA A 24 -13.29 -4.35 0.49
N GLY A 25 -13.04 -3.19 1.08
CA GLY A 25 -13.56 -1.93 0.58
C GLY A 25 -13.12 -1.83 -0.88
N SER A 26 -14.05 -1.49 -1.76
CA SER A 26 -13.67 -0.84 -3.01
C SER A 26 -13.49 0.63 -2.69
N LEU A 27 -12.48 1.28 -3.28
CA LEU A 27 -12.40 2.74 -3.26
C LEU A 27 -13.75 3.33 -3.68
N GLY A 28 -14.26 4.26 -2.88
CA GLY A 28 -15.59 4.83 -3.05
C GLY A 28 -15.65 5.91 -4.13
N SER A 29 -14.50 6.50 -4.52
CA SER A 29 -14.43 7.56 -5.52
C SER A 29 -13.01 7.78 -6.09
N HIS A 30 -12.91 8.51 -7.21
CA HIS A 30 -11.64 9.01 -7.75
C HIS A 30 -10.94 9.98 -6.78
N GLU A 31 -11.70 10.78 -6.04
CA GLU A 31 -11.16 11.68 -5.02
C GLU A 31 -10.46 10.90 -3.91
N GLU A 32 -11.07 9.82 -3.43
CA GLU A 32 -10.46 8.96 -2.41
C GLU A 32 -9.20 8.25 -2.94
N PHE A 33 -9.23 7.80 -4.19
CA PHE A 33 -8.04 7.26 -4.86
C PHE A 33 -6.89 8.27 -4.87
N VAL A 34 -7.17 9.51 -5.34
CA VAL A 34 -6.17 10.58 -5.47
C VAL A 34 -5.62 11.00 -4.11
N TYR A 35 -6.50 11.14 -3.11
CA TYR A 35 -6.11 11.44 -1.74
C TYR A 35 -5.13 10.39 -1.18
N LEU A 36 -5.47 9.11 -1.30
CA LEU A 36 -4.63 8.03 -0.80
C LEU A 36 -3.30 7.91 -1.55
N ASP A 37 -3.31 8.09 -2.87
CA ASP A 37 -2.09 8.07 -3.67
C ASP A 37 -1.13 9.20 -3.26
N GLN A 38 -1.66 10.40 -3.05
CA GLN A 38 -0.88 11.54 -2.57
C GLN A 38 -0.27 11.27 -1.19
N GLN A 39 -1.07 10.80 -0.24
CA GLN A 39 -0.60 10.50 1.12
C GLN A 39 0.47 9.41 1.11
N ALA A 40 0.30 8.35 0.31
CA ALA A 40 1.29 7.29 0.16
C ALA A 40 2.61 7.81 -0.43
N ARG A 41 2.54 8.72 -1.41
CA ARG A 41 3.74 9.38 -1.98
C ARG A 41 4.44 10.27 -0.97
N LEU A 42 3.69 11.00 -0.14
CA LEU A 42 4.27 11.83 0.91
C LEU A 42 5.03 10.97 1.94
N ILE A 43 4.41 9.90 2.44
CA ILE A 43 5.07 8.95 3.37
C ILE A 43 6.32 8.34 2.71
N THR A 44 6.23 7.96 1.43
CA THR A 44 7.38 7.45 0.68
C THR A 44 8.53 8.46 0.64
N LEU A 45 8.22 9.72 0.35
CA LEU A 45 9.19 10.80 0.30
C LEU A 45 9.84 11.05 1.68
N GLU A 46 9.05 11.04 2.75
CA GLU A 46 9.54 11.16 4.13
C GLU A 46 10.45 9.98 4.50
N GLY A 47 10.07 8.75 4.16
CA GLY A 47 10.91 7.57 4.34
C GLY A 47 12.22 7.63 3.57
N MET A 48 12.20 8.14 2.33
CA MET A 48 13.42 8.37 1.56
C MET A 48 14.31 9.44 2.20
N LYS A 49 13.74 10.54 2.71
CA LYS A 49 14.49 11.59 3.43
C LYS A 49 15.15 11.01 4.67
N ALA A 50 14.39 10.27 5.49
CA ALA A 50 14.91 9.60 6.67
C ALA A 50 16.03 8.60 6.35
N ARG A 51 15.88 7.82 5.26
CA ARG A 51 16.92 6.91 4.79
C ARG A 51 18.19 7.65 4.36
N HIS A 52 18.05 8.73 3.59
CA HIS A 52 19.18 9.57 3.18
C HIS A 52 19.90 10.20 4.38
N ASP A 53 19.16 10.71 5.36
CA ASP A 53 19.74 11.25 6.60
C ASP A 53 20.45 10.16 7.40
N GLY A 54 19.90 8.94 7.43
CA GLY A 54 20.53 7.77 8.02
C GLY A 54 21.84 7.39 7.33
N LEU A 55 21.91 7.47 6.01
CA LEU A 55 23.15 7.26 5.25
C LEU A 55 24.21 8.31 5.62
N ASN A 56 23.82 9.59 5.70
CA ASN A 56 24.72 10.67 6.10
C ASN A 56 25.20 10.54 7.56
N ALA A 57 24.36 9.99 8.43
CA ALA A 57 24.70 9.65 9.81
C ALA A 57 25.50 8.34 9.95
N SER A 58 25.84 7.67 8.84
CA SER A 58 26.56 6.38 8.83
C SER A 58 25.84 5.27 9.60
N LEU A 59 24.50 5.27 9.57
CA LEU A 59 23.71 4.17 10.13
C LEU A 59 24.06 2.84 9.44
N THR A 60 23.97 1.76 10.20
CA THR A 60 24.19 0.42 9.68
C THR A 60 23.06 0.02 8.72
N GLN A 61 23.34 -0.93 7.84
CA GLN A 61 22.33 -1.49 6.94
C GLN A 61 21.08 -2.00 7.68
N SER A 62 21.25 -2.58 8.86
CA SER A 62 20.13 -3.06 9.69
C SER A 62 19.23 -1.91 10.17
N GLU A 63 19.81 -0.77 10.52
CA GLU A 63 19.05 0.42 10.92
C GLU A 63 18.33 1.05 9.74
N LEU A 64 18.98 1.13 8.58
CA LEU A 64 18.34 1.61 7.34
C LEU A 64 17.15 0.72 6.93
N MET A 65 17.28 -0.61 7.08
CA MET A 65 16.16 -1.52 6.82
C MET A 65 14.99 -1.32 7.76
N LYS A 66 15.22 -0.87 9.01
CA LYS A 66 14.13 -0.51 9.93
C LYS A 66 13.39 0.74 9.48
N ILE A 67 14.09 1.72 8.90
CA ILE A 67 13.46 2.91 8.32
C ILE A 67 12.57 2.50 7.13
N ASP A 68 13.11 1.66 6.23
CA ASP A 68 12.35 1.17 5.08
C ASP A 68 11.11 0.39 5.52
N GLU A 69 11.25 -0.47 6.54
CA GLU A 69 10.15 -1.27 7.07
C GLU A 69 9.09 -0.41 7.76
N ALA A 70 9.49 0.55 8.58
CA ALA A 70 8.55 1.48 9.23
C ALA A 70 7.75 2.27 8.19
N THR A 71 8.42 2.77 7.15
CA THR A 71 7.77 3.47 6.03
C THR A 71 6.76 2.56 5.33
N ARG A 72 7.12 1.29 5.10
CA ARG A 72 6.24 0.30 4.47
C ARG A 72 5.01 0.00 5.34
N GLU A 73 5.19 -0.17 6.64
CA GLU A 73 4.11 -0.42 7.60
C GLU A 73 3.15 0.77 7.67
N GLU A 74 3.67 1.99 7.65
CA GLU A 74 2.88 3.22 7.64
C GLU A 74 2.01 3.34 6.38
N ILE A 75 2.57 3.06 5.20
CA ILE A 75 1.79 3.01 3.94
C ILE A 75 0.69 1.94 4.02
N ILE A 76 1.00 0.76 4.56
CA ILE A 76 0.00 -0.31 4.72
C ILE A 76 -1.10 0.12 5.68
N ALA A 77 -0.75 0.78 6.78
CA ALA A 77 -1.71 1.30 7.75
C ALA A 77 -2.62 2.36 7.11
N LEU A 78 -2.07 3.31 6.35
CA LEU A 78 -2.83 4.32 5.59
C LEU A 78 -3.93 3.67 4.74
N PHE A 79 -3.59 2.66 3.93
CA PHE A 79 -4.58 1.99 3.09
C PHE A 79 -5.60 1.20 3.92
N ALA A 80 -5.13 0.51 4.97
CA ALA A 80 -6.00 -0.29 5.84
C ALA A 80 -7.03 0.55 6.60
N GLU A 81 -6.67 1.77 7.01
CA GLU A 81 -7.58 2.75 7.64
C GLU A 81 -8.74 3.13 6.72
N HIS A 82 -8.51 3.08 5.41
CA HIS A 82 -9.51 3.31 4.36
C HIS A 82 -10.17 2.02 3.84
N GLY A 83 -9.95 0.89 4.52
CA GLY A 83 -10.56 -0.39 4.17
C GLY A 83 -10.06 -1.00 2.86
N VAL A 84 -8.92 -0.53 2.34
CA VAL A 84 -8.31 -1.03 1.11
C VAL A 84 -6.90 -1.53 1.37
N THR A 85 -6.32 -2.22 0.39
CA THR A 85 -4.92 -2.62 0.39
C THR A 85 -4.17 -1.86 -0.72
N PRO A 86 -2.83 -1.74 -0.65
CA PRO A 86 -2.06 -1.12 -1.73
C PRO A 86 -2.32 -1.76 -3.10
N SER A 87 -2.51 -3.08 -3.15
CA SER A 87 -2.78 -3.79 -4.40
C SER A 87 -4.18 -3.49 -4.96
N GLN A 88 -5.19 -3.32 -4.10
CA GLN A 88 -6.53 -2.92 -4.52
C GLN A 88 -6.54 -1.47 -5.03
N HIS A 89 -5.82 -0.57 -4.36
CA HIS A 89 -5.66 0.80 -4.81
C HIS A 89 -4.98 0.85 -6.19
N ALA A 90 -3.87 0.14 -6.37
CA ALA A 90 -3.21 0.03 -7.68
C ALA A 90 -4.11 -0.57 -8.77
N ALA A 91 -4.90 -1.60 -8.43
CA ALA A 91 -5.85 -2.21 -9.36
C ALA A 91 -7.01 -1.27 -9.72
N TYR A 92 -7.46 -0.41 -8.80
CA TYR A 92 -8.42 0.64 -9.10
C TYR A 92 -7.84 1.67 -10.07
N GLY A 93 -6.65 2.20 -9.76
CA GLY A 93 -5.95 3.15 -10.62
C GLY A 93 -5.75 2.63 -12.04
N SER A 94 -5.40 1.35 -12.18
CA SER A 94 -5.25 0.70 -13.50
C SER A 94 -6.57 0.55 -14.25
N ARG A 95 -7.69 0.34 -13.56
CA ARG A 95 -9.01 0.15 -14.18
C ARG A 95 -9.71 1.45 -14.56
N HIS A 96 -9.40 2.53 -13.84
CA HIS A 96 -10.07 3.83 -13.95
C HIS A 96 -9.12 4.95 -14.38
N ALA A 97 -8.04 4.61 -15.09
CA ALA A 97 -6.97 5.56 -15.39
C ALA A 97 -7.48 6.80 -16.13
N GLU A 98 -8.32 6.61 -17.16
CA GLU A 98 -8.90 7.72 -17.95
C GLU A 98 -9.86 8.57 -17.11
N GLU A 99 -10.67 7.95 -16.24
CA GLU A 99 -11.61 8.68 -15.39
C GLU A 99 -10.90 9.45 -14.27
N ILE A 100 -9.80 8.91 -13.73
CA ILE A 100 -8.95 9.61 -12.76
C ILE A 100 -8.27 10.80 -13.43
N GLU A 101 -7.76 10.64 -14.66
CA GLU A 101 -7.17 11.74 -15.43
C GLU A 101 -8.18 12.85 -15.67
N GLN A 102 -9.38 12.52 -16.18
CA GLN A 102 -10.46 13.50 -16.35
C GLN A 102 -10.86 14.15 -15.03
N TRP A 103 -10.87 13.41 -13.93
CA TRP A 103 -11.14 13.97 -12.61
C TRP A 103 -10.05 14.98 -12.22
N LEU A 104 -8.77 14.67 -12.43
CA LEU A 104 -7.64 15.57 -12.13
C LEU A 104 -7.65 16.84 -12.99
N GLU A 105 -8.03 16.76 -14.27
CA GLU A 105 -8.20 17.93 -15.14
C GLU A 105 -9.23 18.92 -14.57
N ASN A 106 -10.30 18.40 -13.96
CA ASN A 106 -11.34 19.21 -13.33
C ASN A 106 -10.96 19.71 -11.93
N HIS A 107 -9.88 19.19 -11.33
CA HIS A 107 -9.40 19.57 -10.00
C HIS A 107 -7.90 19.92 -10.02
N PRO A 108 -7.50 21.01 -10.69
CA PRO A 108 -6.10 21.33 -10.98
C PRO A 108 -5.23 21.56 -9.73
N SER A 109 -5.83 21.86 -8.57
CA SER A 109 -5.08 21.95 -7.31
C SER A 109 -4.39 20.64 -6.94
N TRP A 110 -4.96 19.49 -7.29
CA TRP A 110 -4.34 18.20 -7.04
C TRP A 110 -3.15 17.94 -7.96
N ASN A 111 -3.20 18.40 -9.22
CA ASN A 111 -2.06 18.32 -10.12
C ASN A 111 -0.86 19.12 -9.61
N VAL A 112 -1.09 20.31 -9.03
CA VAL A 112 -0.01 21.09 -8.40
C VAL A 112 0.68 20.28 -7.31
N ILE A 113 -0.10 19.58 -6.48
CA ILE A 113 0.48 18.76 -5.41
C ILE A 113 1.27 17.58 -5.96
N TYR A 114 0.78 16.90 -7.01
CA TYR A 114 1.55 15.84 -7.67
C TYR A 114 2.85 16.36 -8.28
N ASP A 115 2.82 17.51 -8.94
CA ASP A 115 4.00 18.15 -9.51
C ASP A 115 5.02 18.53 -8.43
N ASP A 116 4.55 19.02 -7.29
CA ASP A 116 5.40 19.36 -6.13
C ASP A 116 6.06 18.10 -5.56
N LEU A 117 5.27 17.05 -5.28
CA LEU A 117 5.78 15.77 -4.79
C LEU A 117 6.77 15.13 -5.77
N GLN A 118 6.49 15.19 -7.07
CA GLN A 118 7.38 14.65 -8.09
C GLN A 118 8.71 15.42 -8.13
N ARG A 119 8.69 16.76 -8.06
CA ARG A 119 9.92 17.56 -8.00
C ARG A 119 10.74 17.26 -6.77
N GLU A 120 10.10 17.09 -5.61
CA GLU A 120 10.81 16.70 -4.38
C GLU A 120 11.42 15.30 -4.49
N PHE A 121 10.68 14.34 -5.05
CA PHE A 121 11.18 12.99 -5.29
C PHE A 121 12.39 12.99 -6.23
N ASP A 122 12.32 13.73 -7.33
CA ASP A 122 13.41 13.84 -8.32
C ASP A 122 14.64 14.50 -7.69
N SER A 123 14.44 15.56 -6.90
CA SER A 123 15.53 16.26 -6.20
C SER A 123 16.24 15.36 -5.21
N LEU A 124 15.48 14.62 -4.39
CA LEU A 124 16.04 13.70 -3.40
C LEU A 124 16.72 12.51 -4.06
N SER A 125 16.10 11.92 -5.08
CA SER A 125 16.67 10.83 -5.87
C SER A 125 17.99 11.23 -6.53
N ALA A 126 18.11 12.48 -6.99
CA ALA A 126 19.36 13.01 -7.54
C ALA A 126 20.44 13.19 -6.46
N ALA A 127 20.08 13.60 -5.25
CA ALA A 127 21.01 13.76 -4.13
C ALA A 127 21.54 12.43 -3.58
N MET A 128 20.79 11.33 -3.76
CA MET A 128 21.16 9.98 -3.31
C MET A 128 22.02 9.18 -4.29
N ARG A 129 22.26 9.68 -5.51
CA ARG A 129 23.13 9.04 -6.52
C ARG A 129 24.59 9.41 -6.31
#